data_AF-A0AAW7U6W5-F1
#
_entry.id   AF-A0AAW7U6W5-F1
#
_cell.length_a   1.000
_cell.length_b   1.000
_cell.length_c   1.000
_cell.angle_alpha   90.00
_cell.angle_beta   90.00
_cell.angle_gamma   90.00
#
_symmetry.space_group_name_H-M   'P 1'
#
loop_
_entity.id
_entity.type
_entity.pdbx_description
1 polymer ?
#
loop_
_entity_poly.entity_id
_entity_poly.type
_entity_poly.pdbx_seq_one_letter_code
_entity_poly.pdbx_strand_id
1 'polypeptide(L)'
;MKKFVLMILLFASTSSFAVDPFEVERVERSCKHEKSSILRDRYGTPSCDHLGRLYELEREQQHIRYAREFNESQERIAATPQRIIVEHRIARQNGVGSGYRWNGNEGRYCNHDAAGYPTNCY
;
A
#
# COMPACT_ATOMS: atom_id res chain seq x y z
N MET A 1 -5.37 21.55 32.22
CA MET A 1 -5.25 21.97 30.79
C MET A 1 -3.90 21.61 30.15
N LYS A 2 -3.17 20.57 30.62
CA LYS A 2 -1.86 20.15 30.04
C LYS A 2 -1.94 18.93 29.12
N LYS A 3 -3.05 18.17 29.14
CA LYS A 3 -3.20 16.92 28.38
C LYS A 3 -3.63 17.11 26.92
N PHE A 4 -4.20 18.27 26.57
CA PHE A 4 -4.67 18.55 25.20
C PHE A 4 -3.59 19.09 24.26
N VAL A 5 -2.49 19.64 24.80
CA VAL A 5 -1.40 20.20 23.98
C VAL A 5 -0.58 19.10 23.30
N LEU A 6 -0.50 17.91 23.92
CA LEU A 6 0.28 16.79 23.36
C LEU A 6 -0.40 16.16 22.12
N MET A 7 -1.72 16.28 21.98
CA MET A 7 -2.44 15.64 20.87
C MET A 7 -2.38 16.44 19.56
N ILE A 8 -2.16 17.76 19.64
CA ILE A 8 -2.11 18.65 18.47
C ILE A 8 -0.73 18.56 17.76
N LEU A 9 0.32 18.17 18.47
CA LEU A 9 1.68 18.09 17.92
C LEU A 9 1.97 16.83 17.06
N LEU A 10 1.11 15.80 17.13
CA LEU A 10 1.28 14.55 16.37
C LEU A 10 0.66 14.58 14.95
N PHE A 11 -0.13 15.62 14.63
CA PHE A 11 -0.78 15.76 13.32
C PHE A 11 0.03 16.57 12.29
N ALA A 12 1.20 17.11 12.66
CA ALA A 12 1.86 18.16 11.88
C ALA A 12 2.91 17.66 10.85
N SER A 13 3.15 16.37 10.68
CA SER A 13 4.31 15.90 9.89
C SER A 13 3.97 14.76 8.92
N THR A 14 3.11 15.04 7.95
CA THR A 14 3.12 14.32 6.67
C THR A 14 3.16 15.35 5.54
N SER A 15 4.32 15.98 5.34
CA SER A 15 4.60 16.72 4.12
C SER A 15 4.67 15.71 2.98
N SER A 16 3.55 15.48 2.31
CA SER A 16 3.52 14.75 1.04
C SER A 16 4.17 15.64 -0.02
N PHE A 17 5.49 15.57 -0.13
CA PHE A 17 6.22 16.19 -1.24
C PHE A 17 5.97 15.38 -2.51
N ALA A 18 4.81 15.57 -3.13
CA ALA A 18 4.59 15.08 -4.48
C ALA A 18 5.44 15.91 -5.43
N VAL A 19 6.15 15.24 -6.34
CA VAL A 19 6.83 15.93 -7.45
C VAL A 19 5.75 16.58 -8.32
N ASP A 20 5.83 17.89 -8.51
CA ASP A 20 4.88 18.63 -9.34
C ASP A 20 5.11 18.28 -10.83
N PRO A 21 4.11 17.72 -11.53
CA PRO A 21 4.25 17.39 -12.95
C PRO A 21 4.60 18.61 -13.81
N PHE A 22 4.17 19.82 -13.43
CA PHE A 22 4.51 21.04 -14.15
C PHE A 22 6.01 21.37 -14.04
N GLU A 23 6.60 21.18 -12.86
CA GLU A 23 8.04 21.41 -12.67
C GLU A 23 8.86 20.38 -13.44
N VAL A 24 8.43 19.12 -13.53
CA VAL A 24 9.09 18.10 -14.37
C VAL A 24 9.09 18.53 -15.83
N GLU A 25 7.94 18.92 -16.38
CA GLU A 25 7.81 19.35 -17.78
C GLU A 25 8.67 20.61 -18.06
N ARG A 26 8.68 21.55 -17.11
CA ARG A 26 9.50 22.77 -17.20
C ARG A 26 11.00 22.42 -17.26
N VAL A 27 11.47 21.56 -16.37
CA VAL A 27 12.88 21.14 -16.31
C VAL A 27 13.25 20.30 -17.54
N GLU A 28 12.34 19.47 -18.04
CA GLU A 28 12.52 18.71 -19.27
C GLU A 28 12.75 19.63 -20.48
N ARG A 29 11.94 20.69 -20.61
CA ARG A 29 12.11 21.70 -21.67
C ARG A 29 13.47 22.39 -21.57
N SER A 30 13.90 22.76 -20.37
CA SER A 30 15.23 23.35 -20.13
C SER A 30 16.37 22.38 -20.50
N CYS A 31 16.26 21.11 -20.10
CA CYS A 31 17.21 20.07 -20.48
C CYS A 31 17.31 19.91 -22.01
N LYS A 32 16.18 19.97 -22.73
CA LYS A 32 16.17 19.92 -24.19
C LYS A 32 16.94 21.08 -24.81
N HIS A 33 16.76 22.29 -24.28
CA HIS A 33 17.53 23.46 -24.72
C HIS A 33 19.03 23.31 -24.45
N GLU A 34 19.42 22.90 -23.24
CA GLU A 34 20.82 22.68 -22.88
C GLU A 34 21.51 21.62 -23.76
N LYS A 35 20.81 20.52 -24.05
CA LYS A 35 21.33 19.45 -24.94
C LYS A 35 21.62 19.94 -26.35
N SER A 36 20.86 20.91 -26.84
CA SER A 36 21.02 21.52 -28.16
C SER A 36 22.02 22.68 -28.19
N SER A 37 22.52 23.12 -27.02
CA SER A 37 23.46 24.24 -26.92
C SER A 37 24.86 23.86 -27.41
N ILE A 38 25.47 24.74 -28.21
CA ILE A 38 26.88 24.63 -28.60
C ILE A 38 27.84 24.72 -27.40
N LEU A 39 27.37 25.30 -26.29
CA LEU A 39 28.16 25.50 -25.07
C LEU A 39 28.03 24.33 -24.08
N ARG A 40 27.29 23.27 -24.44
CA ARG A 40 27.06 22.10 -23.60
C ARG A 40 28.37 21.49 -23.08
N ASP A 41 29.37 21.35 -23.93
CA ASP A 41 30.62 20.69 -23.54
C ASP A 41 31.44 21.53 -22.53
N ARG A 42 31.13 22.84 -22.40
CA ARG A 42 31.76 23.74 -21.44
C ARG A 42 30.99 23.86 -20.12
N TYR A 43 29.66 23.95 -20.19
CA TYR A 43 28.82 24.21 -19.01
C TYR A 43 28.02 22.99 -18.54
N GLY A 44 28.05 21.89 -19.30
CA GLY A 44 27.27 20.69 -19.04
C GLY A 44 25.78 20.90 -19.34
N THR A 45 24.97 20.09 -18.66
CA THR A 45 23.50 20.09 -18.74
C THR A 45 22.86 19.98 -17.35
N PRO A 46 22.99 21.00 -16.50
CA PRO A 46 22.52 20.94 -15.11
C PRO A 46 21.01 20.69 -14.98
N SER A 47 20.20 21.14 -15.94
CA SER A 47 18.75 20.85 -15.96
C SER A 47 18.49 19.38 -16.26
N CYS A 48 19.32 18.73 -17.08
CA CYS A 48 19.20 17.29 -17.33
C CYS A 48 19.61 16.47 -16.10
N ASP A 49 20.65 16.89 -15.37
CA ASP A 49 21.04 16.26 -14.12
C ASP A 49 19.93 16.40 -13.06
N HIS A 50 19.29 17.58 -13.02
CA HIS A 50 18.14 17.80 -12.15
C HIS A 50 16.95 16.94 -12.53
N LEU A 51 16.64 16.84 -13.83
CA LEU A 51 15.57 15.99 -14.34
C LEU A 51 15.78 14.52 -13.95
N GLY A 52 17.02 14.03 -14.02
CA GLY A 52 17.38 12.70 -13.57
C GLY A 52 16.99 12.45 -12.10
N ARG A 53 17.33 13.39 -11.21
CA ARG A 53 16.96 13.31 -9.79
C ARG A 53 15.44 13.32 -9.58
N LEU A 54 14.69 14.12 -10.35
CA LEU A 54 13.23 14.17 -10.25
C LEU A 54 12.61 12.81 -10.61
N TYR A 55 13.08 12.16 -11.69
CA TYR A 55 12.60 10.84 -12.07
C TYR A 55 12.98 9.74 -11.07
N GLU A 56 14.16 9.83 -10.44
CA GLU A 56 14.56 8.91 -9.38
C GLU A 56 13.62 9.02 -8.18
N LEU A 57 13.33 10.24 -7.73
CA LEU A 57 12.38 10.50 -6.65
C LEU A 57 10.97 10.00 -6.99
N GLU A 58 10.49 10.22 -8.21
CA GLU A 58 9.18 9.73 -8.66
C GLU A 58 9.12 8.20 -8.61
N ARG A 59 10.19 7.51 -9.06
CA ARG A 59 10.29 6.05 -9.01
C ARG A 59 10.27 5.54 -7.57
N GLU A 60 11.02 6.17 -6.67
CA GLU A 60 11.02 5.81 -5.24
C GLU A 60 9.62 5.97 -4.63
N GLN A 61 8.93 7.08 -4.91
CA GLN A 61 7.57 7.30 -4.44
C GLN A 61 6.59 6.26 -4.98
N GLN A 62 6.73 5.86 -6.25
CA GLN A 62 5.92 4.82 -6.83
C GLN A 62 6.16 3.46 -6.15
N HIS A 63 7.41 3.10 -5.85
CA HIS A 63 7.74 1.89 -5.11
C HIS A 63 7.14 1.87 -3.71
N ILE A 64 7.21 2.99 -2.98
CA ILE A 64 6.61 3.11 -1.64
C ILE A 64 5.09 2.95 -1.72
N ARG A 65 4.45 3.59 -2.70
CA ARG A 65 3.00 3.46 -2.92
C ARG A 65 2.59 2.03 -3.18
N TYR A 66 3.28 1.35 -4.11
CA TYR A 66 3.03 -0.05 -4.41
C TYR A 66 3.23 -0.95 -3.19
N ALA A 67 4.29 -0.74 -2.41
CA ALA A 67 4.55 -1.50 -1.19
C ALA A 67 3.43 -1.32 -0.15
N ARG A 68 2.90 -0.08 0.00
CA ARG A 68 1.75 0.19 0.86
C ARG A 68 0.50 -0.54 0.36
N GLU A 69 0.17 -0.40 -0.92
CA GLU A 69 -1.00 -1.05 -1.52
C GLU A 69 -0.93 -2.58 -1.39
N PHE A 70 0.26 -3.15 -1.57
CA PHE A 70 0.52 -4.56 -1.37
C PHE A 70 0.28 -4.99 0.08
N ASN A 71 0.85 -4.28 1.06
CA ASN A 71 0.66 -4.58 2.47
C ASN A 71 -0.82 -4.47 2.86
N GLU A 72 -1.52 -3.41 2.44
CA GLU A 72 -2.95 -3.27 2.68
C GLU A 72 -3.76 -4.40 2.02
N SER A 73 -3.35 -4.87 0.84
CA SER A 73 -4.00 -6.01 0.20
C SER A 73 -3.77 -7.31 0.97
N GLN A 74 -2.57 -7.52 1.50
CA GLN A 74 -2.26 -8.67 2.35
C GLN A 74 -3.05 -8.62 3.66
N GLU A 75 -3.15 -7.45 4.29
CA GLU A 75 -3.98 -7.26 5.49
C GLU A 75 -5.45 -7.55 5.21
N ARG A 76 -5.99 -7.08 4.07
CA ARG A 76 -7.38 -7.40 3.66
C ARG A 76 -7.57 -8.90 3.44
N ILE A 77 -6.61 -9.57 2.80
CA ILE A 77 -6.68 -11.02 2.59
C ILE A 77 -6.58 -11.76 3.93
N ALA A 78 -5.66 -11.35 4.81
CA ALA A 78 -5.49 -11.94 6.13
C ALA A 78 -6.71 -11.72 7.04
N ALA A 79 -7.38 -10.57 6.93
CA ALA A 79 -8.61 -10.27 7.66
C ALA A 79 -9.85 -10.95 7.06
N THR A 80 -9.74 -11.55 5.87
CA THR A 80 -10.86 -12.27 5.28
C THR A 80 -11.03 -13.61 6.00
N PRO A 81 -12.17 -13.86 6.67
CA PRO A 81 -12.38 -15.09 7.40
C PRO A 81 -12.31 -16.27 6.44
N GLN A 82 -11.36 -17.17 6.68
CA GLN A 82 -11.18 -18.33 5.81
C GLN A 82 -12.19 -19.43 6.16
N ARG A 83 -12.85 -19.94 5.13
CA ARG A 83 -13.77 -21.08 5.22
C ARG A 83 -12.98 -22.35 5.48
N ILE A 84 -13.34 -23.12 6.50
CA ILE A 84 -12.84 -24.49 6.61
C ILE A 84 -13.47 -25.30 5.46
N ILE A 85 -12.65 -25.93 4.61
CA ILE A 85 -13.14 -26.79 3.53
C ILE A 85 -13.73 -28.05 4.15
N VAL A 86 -15.00 -27.97 4.56
CA VAL A 86 -15.84 -29.15 4.70
C VAL A 86 -16.19 -29.55 3.29
N GLU A 87 -15.88 -30.80 2.92
CA GLU A 87 -16.12 -31.37 1.60
C GLU A 87 -17.49 -30.91 1.07
N HIS A 88 -17.48 -30.14 -0.02
CA HIS A 88 -18.60 -29.26 -0.43
C HIS A 88 -19.93 -30.02 -0.61
N ARG A 89 -19.84 -31.33 -0.86
CA ARG A 89 -20.97 -32.24 -1.03
C ARG A 89 -21.68 -32.56 0.29
N ILE A 90 -20.98 -32.57 1.43
CA ILE A 90 -21.51 -32.96 2.74
C ILE A 90 -22.11 -31.75 3.49
N ALA A 91 -21.53 -30.55 3.33
CA ALA A 91 -22.00 -29.35 4.05
C ALA A 91 -23.36 -28.82 3.57
N ARG A 92 -23.65 -28.89 2.25
CA ARG A 92 -24.87 -28.32 1.66
C ARG A 92 -26.15 -29.10 1.93
N GLN A 93 -26.05 -30.40 2.23
CA GLN A 93 -27.25 -31.24 2.34
C GLN A 93 -27.82 -31.32 3.77
N ASN A 94 -27.01 -31.13 4.83
CA ASN A 94 -27.45 -31.44 6.21
C ASN A 94 -27.05 -30.40 7.30
N GLY A 95 -26.60 -29.19 6.95
CA GLY A 95 -26.18 -28.19 7.97
C GLY A 95 -24.85 -28.52 8.69
N VAL A 96 -24.06 -29.44 8.15
CA VAL A 96 -22.80 -29.97 8.73
C VAL A 96 -21.68 -28.92 8.81
N GLY A 97 -21.85 -27.77 8.16
CA GLY A 97 -20.91 -26.65 8.25
C GLY A 97 -20.88 -25.98 9.62
N SER A 98 -21.98 -26.03 10.38
CA SER A 98 -22.11 -25.29 11.63
C SER A 98 -21.55 -26.04 12.85
N GLY A 99 -21.20 -25.30 13.90
CA GLY A 99 -20.81 -25.87 15.19
C GLY A 99 -19.38 -25.55 15.65
N TYR A 100 -19.08 -25.97 16.88
CA TYR A 100 -17.83 -25.67 17.59
C TYR A 100 -16.73 -26.66 17.25
N ARG A 101 -15.62 -26.18 16.68
CA ARG A 101 -14.49 -27.02 16.23
C ARG A 101 -13.20 -26.23 16.15
N TRP A 102 -12.07 -26.93 16.13
CA TRP A 102 -10.76 -26.31 15.93
C TRP A 102 -10.67 -25.66 14.55
N ASN A 103 -10.23 -24.40 14.49
CA ASN A 103 -9.93 -23.69 13.26
C ASN A 103 -8.41 -23.52 13.13
N GLY A 104 -7.81 -24.21 12.17
CA GLY A 104 -6.35 -24.19 11.96
C GLY A 104 -5.80 -22.84 11.53
N ASN A 105 -6.63 -21.98 10.90
CA ASN A 105 -6.21 -20.66 10.46
C ASN A 105 -6.22 -19.65 11.63
N GLU A 106 -7.17 -19.77 12.54
CA GLU A 106 -7.27 -18.93 13.74
C GLU A 106 -6.42 -19.45 14.91
N GLY A 107 -5.92 -20.69 14.81
CA GLY A 107 -5.13 -21.37 15.84
C GLY A 107 -5.87 -21.57 17.16
N ARG A 108 -7.21 -21.63 17.12
CA ARG A 108 -8.09 -21.77 18.29
C ARG A 108 -9.43 -22.40 17.94
N TYR A 109 -10.28 -22.66 18.93
CA TYR A 109 -11.60 -23.23 18.69
C TYR A 109 -12.63 -22.14 18.35
N CYS A 110 -13.43 -22.38 17.31
CA CYS A 110 -14.42 -21.43 16.82
C CYS A 110 -15.78 -22.09 16.59
N ASN A 111 -16.84 -21.30 16.78
CA ASN A 111 -18.17 -21.57 16.23
C ASN A 111 -18.17 -21.25 14.74
N HIS A 112 -18.82 -22.08 13.93
CA HIS A 112 -18.96 -21.88 12.49
C HIS A 112 -20.42 -21.78 12.06
N ASP A 113 -20.68 -21.04 10.97
CA ASP A 113 -21.99 -20.95 10.33
C ASP A 113 -22.28 -22.18 9.42
N ALA A 114 -23.47 -22.24 8.82
CA ALA A 114 -23.85 -23.35 7.93
C ALA A 114 -22.94 -23.45 6.68
N ALA A 115 -22.31 -22.36 6.27
CA ALA A 115 -21.37 -22.35 5.17
C ALA A 115 -19.97 -22.83 5.61
N GLY A 116 -19.66 -22.87 6.91
CA GLY A 116 -18.36 -23.26 7.46
C GLY A 116 -17.40 -22.09 7.70
N TYR A 117 -17.90 -20.86 7.74
CA TYR A 117 -17.12 -19.69 8.15
C TYR A 117 -17.14 -19.53 9.68
N PRO A 118 -16.02 -19.11 10.29
CA PRO A 118 -15.99 -18.83 11.73
C PRO A 118 -16.86 -17.61 12.06
N THR A 119 -17.68 -17.71 13.11
CA THR A 119 -18.54 -16.63 13.61
C THR A 119 -18.08 -16.07 14.95
N ASN A 120 -17.52 -16.90 15.83
CA ASN A 120 -16.91 -16.48 17.09
C ASN A 120 -15.86 -17.50 17.56
N CYS A 121 -14.74 -17.05 18.11
CA CYS A 121 -13.59 -17.88 18.47
C CYS A 121 -13.15 -17.64 19.92
N TYR A 122 -12.71 -18.71 20.61
CA TYR A 122 -12.35 -18.71 22.02
C TYR A 122 -10.96 -19.33 22.23
#